data_AF-A0A2S9FS87-F1
#
_entry.id   AF-A0A2S9FS87-F1
#
_cell.length_a   1.000
_cell.length_b   1.000
_cell.length_c   1.000
_cell.angle_alpha   90.00
_cell.angle_beta   90.00
_cell.angle_gamma   90.00
#
_symmetry.space_group_name_H-M   'P 1'
#
loop_
_entity.id
_entity.type
_entity.pdbx_description
1 polymer ?
#
loop_
_entity_poly.entity_id
_entity_poly.type
_entity_poly.pdbx_seq_one_letter_code
_entity_poly.pdbx_strand_id
1 'polypeptide(L)'
;DGQQATWDRLWPELGRQVREGDNPPALLDTDAWFGRHAPVVLEIGCGTGTSTLAMAQAEPELDVVAVEVYRRGLAQLLSAIDRASTTNPITN
;
A
#
# COMPACT_ATOMS: atom_id res chain seq x y z
N ASP A 1 -11.20 -10.25 -15.03
CA ASP A 1 -11.12 -8.79 -14.76
C ASP A 1 -9.73 -8.39 -14.29
N GLY A 2 -9.12 -7.38 -14.93
CA GLY A 2 -7.74 -6.99 -14.65
C GLY A 2 -7.48 -6.55 -13.20
N GLN A 3 -8.44 -5.86 -12.57
CA GLN A 3 -8.31 -5.42 -11.19
C GLN A 3 -8.26 -6.60 -10.19
N GLN A 4 -9.06 -7.64 -10.40
CA GLN A 4 -9.07 -8.82 -9.53
C GLN A 4 -7.72 -9.55 -9.64
N ALA A 5 -7.17 -9.70 -10.85
CA ALA A 5 -5.86 -10.30 -11.05
C ALA A 5 -4.73 -9.48 -10.39
N THR A 6 -4.77 -8.15 -10.48
CA THR A 6 -3.80 -7.29 -9.77
C THR A 6 -3.93 -7.43 -8.26
N TRP A 7 -5.16 -7.47 -7.73
CA TRP A 7 -5.40 -7.69 -6.31
C TRP A 7 -4.80 -9.01 -5.84
N ASP A 8 -5.10 -10.11 -6.53
CA ASP A 8 -4.68 -11.45 -6.11
C ASP A 8 -3.16 -11.61 -6.12
N ARG A 9 -2.46 -10.88 -7.00
CA ARG A 9 -0.99 -10.85 -7.06
C ARG A 9 -0.37 -9.91 -6.02
N LEU A 10 -0.86 -8.68 -5.91
CA LEU A 10 -0.17 -7.63 -5.14
C LEU A 10 -0.65 -7.54 -3.69
N TRP A 11 -1.89 -7.89 -3.37
CA TRP A 11 -2.38 -7.81 -1.99
C TRP A 11 -1.58 -8.69 -1.02
N PRO A 12 -1.18 -9.93 -1.35
CA PRO A 12 -0.34 -10.74 -0.47
C PRO A 12 1.05 -10.16 -0.22
N GLU A 13 1.57 -9.34 -1.14
CA GLU A 13 2.92 -8.77 -1.08
C GLU A 13 2.93 -7.38 -0.42
N LEU A 14 1.97 -6.53 -0.78
CA LEU A 14 1.93 -5.11 -0.39
C LEU A 14 0.85 -4.79 0.65
N GLY A 15 -0.12 -5.68 0.86
CA GLY A 15 -1.29 -5.45 1.69
C GLY A 15 -1.28 -6.26 2.98
N ARG A 16 -2.02 -5.78 3.98
CA ARG A 16 -2.28 -6.53 5.21
C ARG A 16 -3.66 -6.20 5.76
N GLN A 17 -4.35 -7.21 6.29
CA GLN A 17 -5.54 -6.97 7.10
C GLN A 17 -5.12 -6.60 8.53
N VAL A 18 -5.65 -5.48 9.04
CA VAL A 18 -5.36 -5.02 10.41
C VAL A 18 -5.94 -5.98 11.45
N ARG A 19 -7.12 -6.56 11.16
CA ARG A 19 -7.79 -7.52 12.04
C ARG A 19 -8.08 -8.82 11.31
N GLU A 20 -7.71 -9.92 11.95
CA GLU A 20 -8.10 -11.28 11.57
C GLU A 20 -8.92 -11.86 12.73
N GLY A 21 -10.24 -11.93 12.55
CA GLY A 21 -11.18 -12.34 13.59
C GLY A 21 -11.23 -11.36 14.78
N ASP A 22 -11.33 -11.91 15.98
CA ASP A 22 -11.49 -11.15 17.23
C ASP A 22 -10.17 -10.76 17.91
N ASN A 23 -9.03 -11.16 17.34
CA ASN A 23 -7.72 -10.89 17.93
C ASN A 23 -7.38 -9.40 17.84
N PRO A 24 -6.68 -8.84 18.85
CA PRO A 24 -6.12 -7.50 18.75
C PRO A 24 -5.11 -7.44 17.59
N PRO A 25 -5.01 -6.31 16.88
CA PRO A 25 -4.03 -6.14 15.81
C PRO A 25 -2.62 -6.30 16.38
N ALA A 26 -1.77 -7.08 15.67
CA ALA A 26 -0.35 -7.12 15.99
C ALA A 26 0.30 -5.76 15.66
N LEU A 27 1.34 -5.40 16.42
CA LEU A 27 2.18 -4.26 16.07
C LEU A 27 2.83 -4.50 14.71
N LEU A 28 2.96 -3.42 13.95
CA LEU A 28 3.56 -3.45 12.64
C LEU A 28 5.05 -3.16 12.74
N ASP A 29 5.88 -4.07 12.25
CA ASP A 29 7.30 -3.84 12.02
C ASP A 29 7.45 -3.20 10.63
N THR A 30 7.59 -1.88 10.61
CA THR A 30 7.70 -1.11 9.36
C THR A 30 9.03 -1.37 8.67
N ASP A 31 10.11 -1.54 9.45
CA ASP A 31 11.44 -1.79 8.89
C ASP A 31 11.49 -3.14 8.18
N ALA A 32 10.86 -4.16 8.77
CA ALA A 32 10.73 -5.46 8.12
C ALA A 32 9.79 -5.43 6.89
N TRP A 33 8.72 -4.64 6.92
CA TRP A 33 7.79 -4.54 5.80
C TRP A 33 8.42 -3.81 4.61
N PHE A 34 9.01 -2.65 4.84
CA PHE A 34 9.68 -1.86 3.81
C PHE A 34 11.13 -2.30 3.58
N GLY A 35 11.70 -3.22 4.35
CA GLY A 35 13.10 -3.67 4.14
C GLY A 35 14.16 -2.57 4.28
N ARG A 36 13.81 -1.42 4.86
CA ARG A 36 14.66 -0.25 5.09
C ARG A 36 14.17 0.49 6.34
N HIS A 37 14.96 1.46 6.81
CA HIS A 37 14.57 2.34 7.91
C HIS A 37 14.40 3.77 7.40
N ALA A 38 13.17 4.26 7.38
CA ALA A 38 12.80 5.58 6.88
C ALA A 38 11.62 6.17 7.69
N PRO A 39 11.36 7.49 7.63
CA PRO A 39 10.17 8.07 8.22
C PRO A 39 8.90 7.51 7.56
N VAL A 40 7.92 7.13 8.39
CA VAL A 40 6.68 6.50 7.93
C VAL A 40 5.51 7.48 8.01
N VAL A 41 4.79 7.64 6.90
CA VAL A 41 3.52 8.37 6.80
C VAL A 41 2.36 7.40 6.77
N LEU A 42 1.39 7.59 7.67
CA LEU A 42 0.14 6.84 7.69
C LEU A 42 -0.99 7.71 7.14
N GLU A 43 -1.59 7.29 6.02
CA GLU A 43 -2.77 7.92 5.45
C GLU A 43 -4.03 7.11 5.76
N ILE A 44 -4.94 7.66 6.57
CA ILE A 44 -6.21 7.03 6.92
C ILE A 44 -7.32 7.55 6.00
N GLY A 45 -8.01 6.65 5.32
CA GLY A 45 -9.06 6.99 4.36
C GLY A 45 -8.49 7.42 3.01
N CYS A 46 -7.56 6.63 2.46
CA CYS A 46 -6.87 6.98 1.21
C CYS A 46 -7.77 6.97 -0.05
N GLY A 47 -9.01 6.47 0.06
CA GLY A 47 -9.96 6.42 -1.05
C GLY A 47 -9.40 5.60 -2.23
N THR A 48 -9.24 6.24 -3.38
CA THR A 48 -8.67 5.59 -4.59
C THR A 48 -7.13 5.52 -4.57
N GLY A 49 -6.49 6.19 -3.60
CA GLY A 49 -5.03 6.22 -3.42
C GLY A 49 -4.29 7.14 -4.39
N THR A 50 -4.98 8.05 -5.09
CA THR A 50 -4.34 8.97 -6.05
C THR A 50 -3.34 9.90 -5.37
N SER A 51 -3.74 10.52 -4.25
CA SER A 51 -2.86 11.40 -3.46
C SER A 51 -1.73 10.61 -2.80
N THR A 52 -2.06 9.45 -2.24
CA THR A 52 -1.10 8.52 -1.63
C THR A 52 0.04 8.17 -2.58
N LEU A 53 -0.30 7.74 -3.80
CA LEU A 53 0.69 7.36 -4.80
C LEU A 53 1.52 8.55 -5.26
N ALA A 54 0.88 9.71 -5.48
CA ALA A 54 1.59 10.92 -5.87
C ALA A 54 2.61 11.36 -4.81
N MET A 55 2.25 11.30 -3.52
CA MET A 55 3.15 11.59 -2.40
C MET A 55 4.31 10.59 -2.35
N ALA A 56 4.02 9.28 -2.40
CA ALA A 56 5.05 8.24 -2.38
C ALA A 56 6.05 8.36 -3.54
N GLN A 57 5.61 8.85 -4.71
CA GLN A 57 6.50 9.10 -5.85
C GLN A 57 7.30 10.40 -5.72
N ALA A 58 6.74 11.43 -5.09
CA ALA A 58 7.39 12.71 -4.91
C ALA A 58 8.45 12.68 -3.79
N GLU A 59 8.25 11.83 -2.78
CA GLU A 59 9.08 11.74 -1.58
C GLU A 59 9.55 10.28 -1.37
N PRO A 60 10.45 9.76 -2.23
CA PRO A 60 10.90 8.36 -2.19
C PRO A 60 11.67 8.00 -0.91
N GLU A 61 12.14 8.99 -0.14
CA GLU A 61 12.74 8.83 1.18
C GLU A 61 11.73 8.51 2.29
N LEU A 62 10.43 8.63 2.01
CA LEU A 62 9.36 8.28 2.94
C LEU A 62 8.77 6.90 2.62
N ASP A 63 8.37 6.21 3.68
CA ASP A 63 7.52 5.03 3.58
C ASP A 63 6.06 5.44 3.79
N VAL A 64 5.16 4.98 2.92
CA VAL A 64 3.75 5.37 2.97
C VAL A 64 2.87 4.15 3.22
N VAL A 65 2.13 4.17 4.32
CA VAL A 65 1.11 3.16 4.65
C VAL A 65 -0.27 3.77 4.43
N ALA A 66 -1.02 3.19 3.50
CA ALA A 66 -2.38 3.62 3.18
C ALA A 66 -3.41 2.70 3.85
N VAL A 67 -4.39 3.28 4.54
CA VAL A 67 -5.47 2.56 5.21
C VAL A 67 -6.80 2.96 4.60
N GLU A 68 -7.60 1.97 4.23
CA GLU A 68 -8.93 2.16 3.67
C GLU A 68 -9.84 0.98 4.03
N VAL A 69 -11.08 1.27 4.37
CA VAL A 69 -12.11 0.27 4.71
C VAL A 69 -12.79 -0.28 3.45
N TYR A 70 -12.86 0.52 2.39
CA TYR A 70 -13.38 0.10 1.10
C TYR A 70 -12.32 -0.64 0.29
N ARG A 71 -12.41 -1.98 0.26
CA ARG A 71 -11.53 -2.86 -0.54
C ARG A 71 -11.37 -2.41 -1.99
N ARG A 72 -12.43 -1.88 -2.60
CA ARG A 72 -12.40 -1.35 -3.98
C ARG A 72 -11.43 -0.19 -4.13
N GLY A 73 -11.31 0.68 -3.13
CA GLY A 73 -10.34 1.78 -3.10
C GLY A 73 -8.91 1.27 -3.11
N LEU A 74 -8.59 0.32 -2.20
CA LEU A 74 -7.29 -0.35 -2.17
C LEU A 74 -6.97 -1.10 -3.47
N ALA A 75 -7.96 -1.74 -4.09
CA ALA A 75 -7.77 -2.41 -5.37
C ALA A 75 -7.45 -1.40 -6.51
N GLN A 76 -7.96 -0.17 -6.44
CA GLN A 76 -7.60 0.89 -7.39
C GLN A 76 -6.20 1.42 -7.14
N LEU A 77 -5.80 1.60 -5.87
CA LEU A 77 -4.44 1.96 -5.49
C LEU A 77 -3.42 0.92 -5.97
N LEU A 78 -3.67 -0.37 -5.73
CA LEU A 78 -2.80 -1.45 -6.22
C LEU A 78 -2.68 -1.45 -7.75
N SER A 79 -3.78 -1.27 -8.49
CA SER A 79 -3.73 -1.10 -9.94
C SER A 79 -2.94 0.13 -10.37
N ALA A 80 -2.93 1.21 -9.59
CA ALA A 80 -2.16 2.41 -9.90
C ALA A 80 -0.66 2.21 -9.62
N ILE A 81 -0.31 1.58 -8.50
CA ILE A 81 1.06 1.17 -8.16
C ILE A 81 1.63 0.27 -9.27
N ASP A 82 0.88 -0.75 -9.67
CA ASP A 82 1.31 -1.72 -10.70
C ASP A 82 1.66 -1.04 -12.04
N ARG A 83 0.83 -0.07 -12.46
CA ARG A 83 1.10 0.71 -13.68
C ARG A 83 2.30 1.63 -13.51
N ALA A 84 2.44 2.25 -12.34
CA ALA A 84 3.55 3.13 -12.03
C ALA A 84 4.89 2.38 -12.01
N SER A 85 4.95 1.21 -11.36
CA SER A 85 6.15 0.36 -11.28
C SER A 85 6.59 -0.17 -12.64
N THR A 86 5.65 -0.38 -13.56
CA THR A 86 5.94 -0.79 -14.95
C THR A 86 6.51 0.36 -15.79
N THR A 87 6.30 1.62 -15.35
CA THR A 87 6.74 2.83 -16.07
C THR A 87 7.99 3.46 -15.45
N ASN A 88 8.18 3.31 -14.14
CA ASN A 88 9.33 3.76 -13.37
C ASN A 88 9.46 2.87 -12.13
N PRO A 89 10.59 2.19 -11.87
CA PRO A 89 10.71 1.34 -10.71
C PRO A 89 10.61 2.19 -9.44
N ILE A 90 9.54 1.99 -8.67
CA ILE A 90 9.47 2.44 -7.28
C ILE A 90 10.52 1.60 -6.57
N THR A 91 11.70 2.16 -6.38
CA THR A 91 12.79 1.49 -5.70
C THR A 91 12.52 1.63 -4.22
N ASN A 92 12.50 0.47 -3.56
CA ASN A 92 12.50 0.38 -2.11
C ASN A 92 13.81 0.93 -1.54
#